data_AF-A0A6P0XJ15-F1
#
_entry.id   AF-A0A6P0XJ15-F1
#
_cell.length_a   1.000
_cell.length_b   1.000
_cell.length_c   1.000
_cell.angle_alpha   90.00
_cell.angle_beta   90.00
_cell.angle_gamma   90.00
#
_symmetry.space_group_name_H-M   'P 1'
#
loop_
_entity.id
_entity.type
_entity.pdbx_description
1 polymer ?
#
loop_
_entity_poly.entity_id
_entity_poly.type
_entity_poly.pdbx_seq_one_letter_code
_entity_poly.pdbx_strand_id
1 'polypeptide(L)'
;MLPIENRLRHYKDFGAVYQKGIRKNTSYLTLKALRHQQEPKLPQTVDNLEPLRPTRIGITISKKVSKGAVVRNRIKRQIRAALRQMLPFISKGWDIVI
;
A
#
# COMPACT_ATOMS: atom_id res chain seq x y z
N MET A 1 -3.55 -12.59 -7.82
CA MET A 1 -2.33 -11.79 -7.50
C MET A 1 -2.74 -10.31 -7.48
N LEU A 2 -2.17 -9.47 -6.59
CA LEU A 2 -2.45 -8.02 -6.57
C LEU A 2 -1.90 -7.35 -7.85
N PRO A 3 -2.62 -6.46 -8.55
CA PRO A 3 -2.11 -5.77 -9.75
C PRO A 3 -0.81 -5.01 -9.48
N ILE A 4 0.02 -4.82 -10.52
CA ILE A 4 1.32 -4.14 -10.38
C ILE A 4 1.13 -2.67 -9.96
N GLU A 5 0.09 -2.03 -10.49
CA GLU A 5 -0.29 -0.63 -10.20
C GLU A 5 -0.58 -0.37 -8.72
N ASN A 6 -1.07 -1.40 -8.02
CA ASN A 6 -1.42 -1.34 -6.61
C ASN A 6 -0.29 -1.83 -5.69
N ARG A 7 0.94 -1.98 -6.19
CA ARG A 7 2.09 -2.43 -5.39
C ARG A 7 3.04 -1.28 -5.12
N LEU A 8 3.29 -1.02 -3.83
CA LEU A 8 4.36 -0.12 -3.40
C LEU A 8 5.70 -0.86 -3.57
N ARG A 9 6.58 -0.38 -4.47
CA ARG A 9 7.87 -1.03 -4.80
C ARG A 9 9.08 -0.16 -4.48
N HIS A 10 8.98 1.16 -4.66
CA HIS A 10 10.13 2.05 -4.52
C HIS A 10 10.43 2.34 -3.05
N TYR A 11 11.69 2.19 -2.66
CA TYR A 11 12.15 2.44 -1.29
C TYR A 11 11.84 3.87 -0.80
N LYS A 12 11.86 4.86 -1.71
CA LYS A 12 11.50 6.26 -1.42
C LYS A 12 10.06 6.37 -0.93
N ASP A 13 9.14 5.66 -1.57
CA ASP A 13 7.72 5.66 -1.19
C ASP A 13 7.52 4.98 0.16
N PHE A 14 8.23 3.87 0.42
CA PHE A 14 8.26 3.26 1.76
C PHE A 14 8.77 4.26 2.81
N GLY A 15 9.86 4.97 2.52
CA GLY A 15 10.41 6.01 3.40
C GLY A 15 9.38 7.10 3.70
N ALA A 16 8.68 7.59 2.69
CA ALA A 16 7.62 8.59 2.86
C ALA A 16 6.49 8.08 3.76
N VAL A 17 6.03 6.83 3.57
CA VAL A 17 5.00 6.21 4.41
C VAL A 17 5.50 6.02 5.85
N TYR A 18 6.76 5.61 6.03
CA TYR A 18 7.32 5.42 7.37
C TYR A 18 7.48 6.73 8.15
N GLN A 19 7.81 7.83 7.46
CA GLN A 19 8.04 9.16 8.06
C GLN A 19 6.76 9.97 8.29
N LYS A 20 5.87 10.04 7.29
CA LYS A 20 4.70 10.93 7.28
C LYS A 20 3.36 10.19 7.45
N GLY A 21 3.38 8.85 7.39
CA GLY A 21 2.16 8.05 7.44
C GLY A 21 1.58 7.92 8.84
N ILE A 22 0.24 7.81 8.89
CA ILE A 22 -0.50 7.50 10.11
C ILE A 22 -0.22 6.03 10.47
N ARG A 23 0.12 5.79 11.73
CA ARG A 23 0.36 4.44 12.26
C ARG A 23 -0.86 3.93 13.03
N LYS A 24 -1.30 2.72 12.71
CA LYS A 24 -2.29 1.95 13.47
C LYS A 24 -1.74 0.57 13.77
N ASN A 25 -1.64 0.22 15.06
CA ASN A 25 -1.19 -1.10 15.47
C ASN A 25 -2.41 -1.95 15.87
N THR A 26 -2.34 -3.23 15.55
CA THR A 26 -3.23 -4.27 16.07
C THR A 26 -2.36 -5.36 16.68
N SER A 27 -2.97 -6.35 17.34
CA SER A 27 -2.26 -7.45 18.00
C SER A 27 -1.33 -8.24 17.07
N TYR A 28 -1.65 -8.30 15.78
CA TYR A 28 -0.92 -9.13 14.80
C TYR A 28 -0.36 -8.35 13.60
N LEU A 29 -0.82 -7.12 13.37
CA LEU A 29 -0.44 -6.32 12.19
C LEU A 29 -0.18 -4.86 12.57
N THR A 30 0.82 -4.26 11.94
CA THR A 30 1.06 -2.82 12.02
C THR A 30 0.77 -2.20 10.67
N LEU A 31 -0.22 -1.33 10.62
CA LEU A 31 -0.59 -0.57 9.44
C LEU A 31 0.07 0.80 9.49
N LYS A 32 0.72 1.20 8.41
CA LYS A 32 1.07 2.59 8.13
C LYS A 32 0.39 3.03 6.84
N ALA A 33 -0.27 4.17 6.88
CA ALA A 33 -0.98 4.70 5.72
C ALA A 33 -0.62 6.16 5.51
N LEU A 34 -0.18 6.50 4.30
CA LEU A 34 0.04 7.86 3.86
C LEU A 34 -0.99 8.19 2.77
N ARG A 35 -1.76 9.25 2.98
CA ARG A 35 -2.65 9.75 1.94
C ARG A 35 -1.85 10.70 1.06
N HIS A 36 -1.74 10.37 -0.22
CA HIS A 36 -1.33 11.34 -1.23
C HIS A 36 -2.57 12.15 -1.58
N GLN A 37 -2.73 13.30 -0.91
CA GLN A 37 -3.65 14.32 -1.36
C GLN A 37 -3.07 14.88 -2.66
N GLN A 38 -3.57 14.42 -3.81
CA GLN A 38 -3.38 15.19 -5.04
C GLN A 38 -4.08 16.53 -4.80
N GLU A 39 -3.31 17.61 -4.83
CA GLU A 39 -3.86 18.92 -5.17
C GLU A 39 -4.65 18.74 -6.47
N PRO A 40 -5.91 19.22 -6.54
CA PRO A 40 -6.64 19.25 -7.79
C PRO A 40 -5.91 20.23 -8.70
N LYS A 41 -4.93 19.75 -9.47
CA LYS A 41 -4.46 20.51 -10.62
C LYS A 41 -5.64 20.57 -11.57
N LEU A 42 -6.20 21.78 -11.70
CA LEU A 42 -7.32 22.12 -12.57
C LEU A 42 -7.15 21.41 -13.92
N PRO A 43 -8.22 20.82 -14.48
CA PRO A 43 -8.16 20.14 -15.75
C PRO A 43 -7.86 21.16 -16.85
N GLN A 44 -6.60 21.25 -17.26
CA GLN A 44 -6.26 21.91 -18.51
C GLN A 44 -6.34 20.85 -19.60
N THR A 45 -7.35 20.97 -20.44
CA THR A 45 -7.64 20.23 -21.69
C THR A 45 -8.46 18.95 -21.56
N VAL A 46 -9.41 18.81 -22.48
CA VAL A 46 -10.62 17.96 -22.43
C VAL A 46 -10.34 16.48 -22.77
N ASP A 47 -9.09 16.07 -22.91
CA ASP A 47 -8.71 14.72 -23.38
C ASP A 47 -7.87 13.88 -22.41
N ASN A 48 -7.45 14.42 -21.26
CA ASN A 48 -6.60 13.69 -20.32
C ASN A 48 -7.26 13.58 -18.95
N LEU A 49 -8.06 12.52 -18.76
CA LEU A 49 -8.44 12.01 -17.45
C LEU A 49 -7.16 11.56 -16.71
N GLU A 50 -6.46 12.50 -16.06
CA GLU A 50 -5.33 12.20 -15.17
C GLU A 50 -5.78 11.11 -14.18
N PRO A 51 -5.25 9.89 -14.26
CA PRO A 51 -5.74 8.81 -13.43
C PRO A 51 -5.39 9.14 -11.97
N LEU A 52 -6.43 9.29 -11.14
CA LEU A 52 -6.29 9.32 -9.68
C LEU A 52 -5.26 8.26 -9.28
N ARG A 53 -4.22 8.66 -8.55
CA ARG A 53 -3.15 7.71 -8.17
C ARG A 53 -3.79 6.46 -7.53
N PRO A 54 -3.54 5.26 -8.06
CA PRO A 54 -4.12 4.05 -7.51
C PRO A 54 -3.59 3.83 -6.10
N THR A 55 -4.39 3.17 -5.26
CA THR A 55 -3.95 2.79 -3.91
C THR A 55 -2.85 1.75 -4.02
N ARG A 56 -1.67 2.07 -3.47
CA ARG A 56 -0.48 1.21 -3.51
C ARG A 56 -0.26 0.58 -2.15
N ILE A 57 0.05 -0.71 -2.15
CA ILE A 57 0.23 -1.49 -0.93
C ILE A 57 1.61 -2.15 -0.92
N GLY A 58 2.36 -1.90 0.15
CA GLY A 58 3.59 -2.58 0.52
C GLY A 58 3.35 -3.58 1.66
N ILE A 59 4.04 -4.72 1.64
CA ILE A 59 3.98 -5.71 2.72
C ILE A 59 5.39 -6.08 3.15
N THR A 60 5.70 -5.78 4.41
CA THR A 60 6.99 -5.95 5.05
C THR A 60 6.84 -6.92 6.22
N ILE A 61 7.52 -8.07 6.14
CA ILE A 61 7.50 -9.08 7.21
C ILE A 61 8.91 -9.21 7.77
N SER A 62 9.05 -8.86 9.05
CA SER A 62 10.32 -8.94 9.77
C SER A 62 10.82 -10.38 9.88
N LYS A 63 12.15 -10.54 9.94
CA LYS A 63 12.78 -11.84 10.27
C LYS A 63 12.40 -12.33 11.68
N LYS A 64 11.96 -11.43 12.57
CA LYS A 64 11.49 -11.76 13.93
C LYS A 64 10.22 -12.63 13.94
N VAL A 65 9.39 -12.55 12.89
CA VAL A 65 8.15 -13.36 12.79
C VAL A 65 8.47 -14.82 12.50
N SER A 66 9.45 -15.08 11.65
CA SER A 66 9.95 -16.43 11.38
C SER A 66 11.29 -16.36 10.67
N LYS A 67 12.22 -17.23 11.07
CA LYS A 67 13.49 -17.44 10.35
C LYS A 67 13.24 -18.06 8.97
N GLY A 68 12.17 -18.85 8.82
CA GLY A 68 11.82 -19.52 7.57
C GLY A 68 11.29 -18.55 6.51
N ALA A 69 11.97 -18.46 5.37
CA ALA A 69 11.52 -17.65 4.23
C ALA A 69 10.17 -18.12 3.68
N VAL A 70 9.91 -19.43 3.69
CA VAL A 70 8.66 -20.03 3.20
C VAL A 70 7.46 -19.57 4.02
N VAL A 71 7.58 -19.55 5.35
CA VAL A 71 6.51 -19.10 6.27
C VAL A 71 6.21 -17.62 6.03
N ARG A 72 7.24 -16.76 5.97
CA ARG A 72 7.06 -15.33 5.67
C ARG A 72 6.42 -15.11 4.29
N ASN A 73 6.83 -15.88 3.28
CA ASN A 73 6.24 -15.79 1.94
C ASN A 73 4.79 -16.26 1.91
N ARG A 74 4.43 -17.28 2.69
CA ARG A 74 3.05 -17.74 2.87
C ARG A 74 2.18 -16.64 3.48
N ILE A 75 2.62 -16.04 4.59
CA ILE A 75 1.92 -14.92 5.25
C ILE A 75 1.77 -13.75 4.25
N LYS A 76 2.84 -13.38 3.55
CA LYS A 76 2.81 -12.32 2.52
C LYS A 76 1.79 -12.62 1.42
N ARG A 77 1.65 -13.88 0.97
CA ARG A 77 0.65 -14.27 -0.02
C ARG A 77 -0.79 -14.21 0.54
N GLN A 78 -1.00 -14.64 1.79
CA GLN A 78 -2.32 -14.58 2.45
C GLN A 78 -2.79 -13.13 2.61
N ILE A 79 -1.92 -12.26 3.12
CA ILE A 79 -2.21 -10.82 3.28
C ILE A 79 -2.56 -10.19 1.92
N ARG A 80 -1.80 -10.49 0.86
CA ARG A 80 -2.12 -10.00 -0.50
C ARG A 80 -3.48 -10.45 -1.00
N ALA A 81 -3.90 -11.68 -0.70
CA ALA A 81 -5.19 -12.19 -1.13
C ALA A 81 -6.34 -11.45 -0.42
N ALA A 82 -6.23 -11.25 0.89
CA ALA A 82 -7.21 -10.49 1.67
C ALA A 82 -7.30 -9.02 1.20
N LEU A 83 -6.15 -8.34 1.03
CA LEU A 83 -6.13 -6.95 0.57
C LEU A 83 -6.70 -6.76 -0.83
N ARG A 84 -6.56 -7.76 -1.72
CA ARG A 84 -7.18 -7.71 -3.04
C ARG A 84 -8.70 -7.63 -2.94
N GLN A 85 -9.31 -8.38 -2.03
CA GLN A 85 -10.77 -8.35 -1.83
C GLN A 85 -11.22 -7.03 -1.20
N MET A 86 -10.38 -6.42 -0.36
CA MET A 86 -10.67 -5.14 0.29
C MET A 86 -10.42 -3.91 -0.61
N LEU A 87 -9.59 -4.05 -1.65
CA LEU A 87 -9.18 -2.95 -2.52
C LEU A 87 -10.33 -2.08 -3.06
N PRO A 88 -11.51 -2.62 -3.48
CA PRO A 88 -12.63 -1.82 -3.95
C PRO A 88 -13.24 -0.90 -2.89
N PHE A 89 -13.08 -1.23 -1.61
CA PHE A 89 -13.62 -0.48 -0.48
C PHE A 89 -12.66 0.60 0.04
N ILE A 90 -11.43 0.63 -0.47
CA ILE A 90 -10.41 1.61 -0.06
C ILE A 90 -10.48 2.79 -1.02
N SER A 91 -10.55 4.01 -0.48
CA SER A 91 -10.45 5.22 -1.31
C SER A 91 -9.13 5.24 -2.08
N LYS A 92 -9.12 5.85 -3.27
CA LYS A 92 -7.92 5.99 -4.11
C LYS A 92 -6.93 6.98 -3.49
N GLY A 93 -5.66 6.92 -3.90
CA GLY A 93 -4.62 7.87 -3.47
C GLY A 93 -3.95 7.54 -2.13
N TRP A 94 -4.02 6.30 -1.67
CA TRP A 94 -3.35 5.87 -0.43
C TRP A 94 -2.12 5.01 -0.73
N ASP A 95 -1.05 5.29 0.00
CA ASP A 95 0.10 4.40 0.11
C ASP A 95 0.06 3.72 1.47
N ILE A 96 -0.11 2.41 1.45
CA ILE A 96 -0.33 1.59 2.65
C ILE A 96 0.83 0.61 2.81
N VAL A 97 1.36 0.49 4.01
CA VAL A 97 2.39 -0.48 4.38
C VAL A 97 1.92 -1.31 5.56
N ILE A 98 2.01 -2.63 5.43
CA ILE A 98 1.69 -3.63 6.48
C ILE A 98 2.95 -4.39 6.86
#